data_AF-A0A2V5NXY5-F1
#
_entry.id   AF-A0A2V5NXY5-F1
#
_cell.length_a   1.000
_cell.length_b   1.000
_cell.length_c   1.000
_cell.angle_alpha   90.00
_cell.angle_beta   90.00
_cell.angle_gamma   90.00
#
_symmetry.space_group_name_H-M   'P 1'
#
loop_
_entity.id
_entity.type
_entity.pdbx_description
1 polymer ?
#
loop_
_entity_poly.entity_id
_entity_poly.type
_entity_poly.pdbx_seq_one_letter_code
_entity_poly.pdbx_strand_id
1 'polypeptide(L)'
;MPSANANFPALAFFLSPTNPVQVFRTGGYTGNGVLIGFGQFGDVKYSLRTNSTEIFALIDPDANLLKNQFADAIFPCAMYRFQVRNTNFPATSGDVIQVSPLMENLAYQLSGVPGQTTNTTIHDPFVAATILTTVGTTATPVTLLLWLKDTQPQISGASYRYVLVRFKANREIDQLAPSNEVEVP
;
A
#
# COMPACT_ATOMS: atom_id res chain seq x y z
N MET A 1 -5.80 14.73 15.76
CA MET A 1 -6.29 14.67 14.36
C MET A 1 -7.23 13.48 14.23
N PRO A 2 -8.31 13.58 13.43
CA PRO A 2 -9.26 12.48 13.21
C PRO A 2 -8.54 11.19 12.78
N SER A 3 -9.02 10.03 13.23
CA SER A 3 -8.35 8.73 13.06
C SER A 3 -8.49 8.15 11.65
N ALA A 4 -9.48 8.56 10.87
CA ALA A 4 -9.65 8.13 9.48
C ALA A 4 -9.96 9.35 8.59
N ASN A 5 -9.25 9.47 7.46
CA ASN A 5 -9.57 10.48 6.45
C ASN A 5 -10.87 10.07 5.72
N ALA A 6 -11.92 10.89 5.83
CA ALA A 6 -13.22 10.62 5.22
C ALA A 6 -13.17 10.54 3.68
N ASN A 7 -12.20 11.19 3.05
CA ASN A 7 -12.04 11.16 1.59
C ASN A 7 -11.32 9.89 1.12
N PHE A 8 -10.58 9.20 1.99
CA PHE A 8 -9.94 7.92 1.68
C PHE A 8 -10.11 6.94 2.84
N PRO A 9 -11.34 6.39 3.03
CA PRO A 9 -11.65 5.54 4.18
C PRO A 9 -10.79 4.26 4.23
N ALA A 10 -10.28 3.81 3.09
CA ALA A 10 -9.40 2.65 2.98
C ALA A 10 -7.98 2.87 3.54
N LEU A 11 -7.58 4.12 3.85
CA LEU A 11 -6.32 4.40 4.58
C LEU A 11 -6.38 3.97 6.05
N ALA A 12 -7.54 3.48 6.51
CA ALA A 12 -7.67 2.77 7.76
C ALA A 12 -6.98 1.40 7.77
N PHE A 13 -6.62 0.84 6.59
CA PHE A 13 -6.03 -0.49 6.46
C PHE A 13 -4.51 -0.44 6.32
N PHE A 14 -3.84 -1.39 6.99
CA PHE A 14 -2.38 -1.51 6.99
C PHE A 14 -1.88 -2.89 6.65
N LEU A 15 -0.77 -2.88 5.92
CA LEU A 15 0.18 -3.96 5.93
C LEU A 15 0.93 -3.83 7.25
N SER A 16 0.72 -4.81 8.13
CA SER A 16 1.48 -5.00 9.36
C SER A 16 1.55 -6.50 9.62
N PRO A 17 2.69 -7.01 10.12
CA PRO A 17 2.82 -8.41 10.50
C PRO A 17 1.87 -8.83 11.64
N THR A 18 1.28 -7.93 12.42
CA THR A 18 0.34 -8.25 13.52
C THR A 18 -1.12 -7.94 13.25
N ASN A 19 -1.46 -7.34 12.10
CA ASN A 19 -2.86 -7.04 11.79
C ASN A 19 -3.66 -8.36 11.73
N PRO A 20 -4.65 -8.61 12.62
CA PRO A 20 -5.38 -9.88 12.75
C PRO A 20 -6.21 -10.24 11.50
N VAL A 21 -6.28 -9.31 10.55
CA VAL A 21 -6.69 -9.53 9.15
C VAL A 21 -5.59 -10.31 8.36
N GLN A 22 -4.73 -11.05 9.07
CA GLN A 22 -3.60 -11.88 8.65
C GLN A 22 -3.98 -13.02 7.68
N VAL A 23 -5.26 -13.25 7.43
CA VAL A 23 -5.79 -14.32 6.56
C VAL A 23 -5.54 -14.02 5.06
N PHE A 24 -4.95 -12.88 4.72
CA PHE A 24 -5.00 -12.31 3.37
C PHE A 24 -3.65 -11.96 2.75
N ARG A 25 -2.60 -12.73 3.03
CA ARG A 25 -1.29 -12.45 2.45
C ARG A 25 -0.65 -13.71 1.88
N THR A 26 -0.74 -13.87 0.57
CA THR A 26 0.33 -14.51 -0.19
C THR A 26 1.10 -13.39 -0.89
N GLY A 27 2.39 -13.27 -0.58
CA GLY A 27 3.28 -12.19 -1.03
C GLY A 27 4.50 -12.08 -0.10
N GLY A 28 5.64 -11.62 -0.61
CA GLY A 28 6.92 -11.71 0.12
C GLY A 28 7.24 -10.54 1.06
N TYR A 29 6.42 -9.49 1.14
CA TYR A 29 6.69 -8.36 2.02
C TYR A 29 5.99 -8.50 3.38
N THR A 30 6.79 -8.44 4.45
CA THR A 30 6.36 -8.62 5.85
C THR A 30 6.48 -7.35 6.70
N GLY A 31 6.91 -6.22 6.13
CA GLY A 31 7.03 -4.94 6.84
C GLY A 31 5.72 -4.17 6.92
N ASN A 32 5.77 -2.91 7.37
CA ASN A 32 4.56 -2.07 7.37
C ASN A 32 4.33 -1.37 6.04
N GLY A 33 3.06 -1.03 5.77
CA GLY A 33 2.67 -0.20 4.64
C GLY A 33 1.22 0.25 4.73
N VAL A 34 0.88 1.28 3.95
CA VAL A 34 -0.48 1.82 3.88
C VAL A 34 -1.13 1.39 2.57
N LEU A 35 -2.40 0.99 2.61
CA LEU A 35 -3.14 0.59 1.40
C LEU A 35 -3.29 1.79 0.46
N ILE A 36 -2.86 1.64 -0.79
CA ILE A 36 -2.94 2.69 -1.82
C ILE A 36 -3.77 2.28 -3.04
N GLY A 37 -4.19 1.01 -3.13
CA GLY A 37 -5.03 0.55 -4.23
C GLY A 37 -5.48 -0.89 -4.04
N PHE A 38 -6.50 -1.28 -4.79
CA PHE A 38 -6.95 -2.67 -4.87
C PHE A 38 -7.75 -2.91 -6.15
N GLY A 39 -7.79 -4.17 -6.60
CA GLY A 39 -8.52 -4.56 -7.79
C GLY A 39 -8.81 -6.06 -7.83
N GLN A 40 -9.81 -6.47 -8.60
CA GLN A 40 -10.17 -7.87 -8.80
C GLN A 40 -9.66 -8.37 -10.16
N PHE A 41 -8.95 -9.50 -10.16
CA PHE A 41 -8.30 -10.04 -11.35
C PHE A 41 -8.54 -11.55 -11.48
N GLY A 42 -8.44 -12.06 -12.71
CA GLY A 42 -8.63 -13.49 -12.98
C GLY A 42 -7.53 -14.36 -12.35
N ASP A 43 -6.26 -13.99 -12.54
CA ASP A 43 -5.11 -14.68 -11.96
C ASP A 43 -3.98 -13.67 -11.63
N VAL A 44 -3.32 -13.88 -10.49
CA VAL A 44 -2.21 -13.08 -9.98
C VAL A 44 -1.20 -14.02 -9.36
N LYS A 45 0.07 -13.90 -9.77
CA LYS A 45 1.18 -14.65 -9.18
C LYS A 45 2.22 -13.73 -8.60
N TYR A 46 2.89 -14.23 -7.57
CA TYR A 46 4.00 -13.54 -6.94
C TYR A 46 5.29 -14.34 -7.13
N SER A 47 6.31 -13.70 -7.69
CA SER A 47 7.63 -14.31 -7.89
C SER A 47 8.55 -13.95 -6.73
N LEU A 48 8.90 -14.95 -5.92
CA LEU A 48 9.90 -14.80 -4.85
C LEU A 48 11.30 -14.49 -5.39
N ARG A 49 11.60 -14.91 -6.64
CA ARG A 49 12.92 -14.72 -7.27
C ARG A 49 13.18 -13.27 -7.64
N THR A 50 12.14 -12.58 -8.12
CA THR A 50 12.22 -11.21 -8.64
C THR A 50 11.53 -10.20 -7.74
N ASN A 51 10.93 -10.66 -6.62
CA ASN A 51 10.12 -9.84 -5.71
C ASN A 51 9.07 -9.00 -6.46
N SER A 52 8.46 -9.60 -7.48
CA SER A 52 7.53 -8.92 -8.39
C SER A 52 6.18 -9.60 -8.40
N THR A 53 5.15 -8.80 -8.60
CA THR A 53 3.78 -9.27 -8.76
C THR A 53 3.42 -9.26 -10.24
N GLU A 54 3.01 -10.41 -10.75
CA GLU A 54 2.54 -10.60 -12.11
C GLU A 54 1.01 -10.80 -12.11
N ILE A 55 0.33 -10.01 -12.91
CA ILE A 55 -1.11 -10.04 -13.11
C ILE A 55 -1.33 -10.56 -14.53
N PHE A 56 -2.08 -11.66 -14.67
CA PHE A 56 -2.34 -12.31 -15.96
C PHE A 56 -3.45 -11.60 -16.73
N ALA A 57 -3.27 -10.29 -16.93
CA ALA A 57 -4.17 -9.42 -17.66
C ALA A 57 -3.40 -8.19 -18.16
N LEU A 58 -3.89 -7.63 -19.28
CA LEU A 58 -3.47 -6.33 -19.78
C LEU A 58 -4.17 -5.24 -18.94
N ILE A 59 -3.46 -4.67 -17.97
CA ILE A 59 -4.01 -3.64 -17.12
C ILE A 59 -3.01 -2.49 -16.94
N ASP A 60 -3.56 -1.31 -16.69
CA ASP A 60 -2.83 -0.22 -16.03
C ASP A 60 -3.02 -0.39 -14.51
N PRO A 61 -1.96 -0.64 -13.72
CA PRO A 61 -2.09 -0.79 -12.28
C PRO A 61 -2.49 0.53 -11.59
N ASP A 62 -2.15 1.69 -12.16
CA ASP A 62 -2.53 3.01 -11.61
C ASP A 62 -4.05 3.23 -11.65
N ALA A 63 -4.76 2.56 -12.57
CA ALA A 63 -6.22 2.58 -12.64
C ALA A 63 -6.91 1.99 -11.39
N ASN A 64 -6.18 1.18 -10.61
CA ASN A 64 -6.65 0.50 -9.40
C ASN A 64 -6.20 1.20 -8.10
N LEU A 65 -5.60 2.39 -8.20
CA LEU A 65 -5.30 3.21 -7.03
C LEU A 65 -6.58 3.65 -6.33
N LEU A 66 -6.48 3.85 -5.01
CA LEU A 66 -7.57 4.43 -4.22
C LEU A 66 -7.94 5.78 -4.79
N LYS A 67 -9.24 6.03 -4.88
CA LYS A 67 -9.79 7.30 -5.33
C LYS A 67 -10.58 7.97 -4.22
N ASN A 68 -10.56 9.30 -4.19
CA ASN A 68 -11.42 10.06 -3.30
C ASN A 68 -12.88 10.03 -3.81
N GLN A 69 -13.79 10.68 -3.08
CA GLN A 69 -15.20 10.83 -3.47
C GLN A 69 -15.43 11.58 -4.80
N PHE A 70 -14.41 12.27 -5.31
CA PHE A 70 -14.42 12.99 -6.59
C PHE A 70 -13.73 12.21 -7.73
N ALA A 71 -13.36 10.96 -7.47
CA ALA A 71 -12.62 10.07 -8.37
C ALA A 71 -11.15 10.43 -8.62
N ASP A 72 -10.54 11.32 -7.83
CA ASP A 72 -9.10 11.61 -7.92
C ASP A 72 -8.29 10.51 -7.23
N ALA A 73 -7.27 10.00 -7.92
CA ALA A 73 -6.37 8.97 -7.41
C ALA A 73 -5.53 9.46 -6.22
N ILE A 74 -5.11 8.54 -5.35
CA ILE A 74 -4.23 8.84 -4.20
C ILE A 74 -2.89 9.42 -4.65
N PHE A 75 -2.41 9.09 -5.85
CA PHE A 75 -1.23 9.71 -6.44
C PHE A 75 -1.55 11.07 -7.11
N PRO A 76 -0.57 12.00 -7.14
CA PRO A 76 0.77 11.89 -6.57
C PRO A 76 0.80 12.09 -5.05
N CYS A 77 1.60 11.30 -4.33
CA CYS A 77 1.72 11.42 -2.87
C CYS A 77 3.10 11.02 -2.32
N ALA A 78 3.44 11.56 -1.15
CA ALA A 78 4.57 11.09 -0.35
C ALA A 78 4.07 10.64 1.03
N MET A 79 4.63 9.57 1.55
CA MET A 79 4.27 9.01 2.85
C MET A 79 5.23 9.49 3.93
N TYR A 80 4.66 9.94 5.03
CA TYR A 80 5.35 10.33 6.25
C TYR A 80 4.88 9.48 7.41
N ARG A 81 5.72 9.39 8.45
CA ARG A 81 5.46 8.64 9.68
C ARG A 81 5.91 9.45 10.89
N PHE A 82 5.17 9.34 11.98
CA PHE A 82 5.60 9.80 13.29
C PHE A 82 5.19 8.82 14.39
N GLN A 83 5.96 8.79 15.47
CA GLN A 83 5.71 7.89 16.59
C GLN A 83 4.65 8.47 17.53
N VAL A 84 3.67 7.66 17.88
CA VAL A 84 2.61 7.99 18.84
C VAL A 84 2.95 7.36 20.19
N ARG A 85 2.60 8.06 21.27
CA ARG A 85 2.77 7.55 22.64
C ARG A 85 1.94 6.29 22.83
N ASN A 86 2.51 5.30 23.51
CA ASN A 86 1.82 4.10 23.95
C ASN A 86 2.36 3.64 25.31
N THR A 87 1.91 2.49 25.82
CA THR A 87 2.34 1.95 27.12
C THR A 87 3.85 1.70 27.19
N ASN A 88 4.48 1.24 26.10
CA ASN A 88 5.91 0.93 26.04
C ASN A 88 6.76 2.19 25.84
N PHE A 89 6.20 3.21 25.18
CA PHE A 89 6.85 4.46 24.82
C PHE A 89 5.97 5.65 25.25
N PRO A 90 5.93 5.99 26.56
CA PRO A 90 5.07 7.06 27.08
C PRO A 90 5.54 8.46 26.67
N ALA A 91 6.81 8.60 26.28
CA ALA A 91 7.37 9.81 25.70
C ALA A 91 7.95 9.51 24.32
N THR A 92 7.60 10.34 23.34
CA THR A 92 8.09 10.27 21.96
C THR A 92 8.61 11.65 21.56
N SER A 93 9.54 11.73 20.61
CA SER A 93 10.08 13.01 20.13
C SER A 93 9.03 13.85 19.38
N GLY A 94 8.05 13.18 18.76
CA GLY A 94 7.06 13.81 17.90
C GLY A 94 7.59 14.11 16.49
N ASP A 95 8.81 13.66 16.17
CA ASP A 95 9.41 13.88 14.86
C ASP A 95 8.61 13.21 13.74
N VAL A 96 8.50 13.92 12.63
CA VAL A 96 7.88 13.44 11.40
C VAL A 96 8.99 13.15 10.40
N ILE A 97 9.06 11.92 9.92
CA ILE A 97 10.02 11.51 8.90
C ILE A 97 9.30 11.09 7.62
N GLN A 98 9.94 11.33 6.48
CA GLN A 98 9.49 10.82 5.19
C GLN A 98 9.91 9.35 5.04
N VAL A 99 8.99 8.48 4.61
CA VAL A 99 9.20 7.02 4.53
C VAL A 99 9.01 6.42 3.13
N SER A 100 8.57 7.24 2.17
CA SER A 100 8.57 6.95 0.73
C SER A 100 9.06 8.19 -0.04
N PRO A 101 9.58 8.05 -1.29
CA PRO A 101 9.73 9.19 -2.17
C PRO A 101 8.35 9.74 -2.57
N LEU A 102 8.35 10.82 -3.36
CA LEU A 102 7.16 11.27 -4.06
C LEU A 102 6.78 10.22 -5.10
N MET A 103 5.66 9.54 -4.88
CA MET A 103 5.08 8.57 -5.80
C MET A 103 4.15 9.30 -6.75
N GLU A 104 4.32 9.05 -8.05
CA GLU A 104 3.49 9.67 -9.10
C GLU A 104 2.74 8.65 -9.94
N ASN A 105 3.42 7.56 -10.29
CA ASN A 105 2.86 6.41 -11.00
C ASN A 105 3.56 5.15 -10.49
N LEU A 106 2.92 4.00 -10.67
CA LEU A 106 3.54 2.71 -10.38
C LEU A 106 4.52 2.34 -11.49
N ALA A 107 5.72 1.89 -11.13
CA ALA A 107 6.61 1.29 -12.11
C ALA A 107 6.13 -0.12 -12.48
N TYR A 108 5.74 -0.34 -13.74
CA TYR A 108 5.28 -1.63 -14.25
C TYR A 108 5.76 -1.90 -15.68
N GLN A 109 5.69 -3.17 -16.08
CA GLN A 109 6.01 -3.63 -17.42
C GLN A 109 4.87 -4.50 -17.96
N LEU A 110 4.55 -4.32 -19.24
CA LEU A 110 3.70 -5.23 -19.99
C LEU A 110 4.57 -6.30 -20.68
N SER A 111 4.21 -7.56 -20.53
CA SER A 111 4.86 -8.69 -21.20
C SER A 111 3.82 -9.45 -22.00
N GLY A 112 3.96 -9.44 -23.32
CA GLY A 112 3.05 -10.15 -24.23
C GLY A 112 3.84 -11.01 -25.20
N VAL A 113 3.41 -12.25 -25.37
CA VAL A 113 3.85 -13.12 -26.48
C VAL A 113 2.74 -13.11 -27.54
N PRO A 114 3.05 -12.93 -28.83
CA PRO A 114 2.03 -12.99 -29.88
C PRO A 114 1.19 -14.28 -29.78
N GLY A 115 -0.14 -14.13 -29.73
CA GLY A 115 -1.08 -15.25 -29.56
C GLY A 115 -1.34 -15.68 -28.11
N GLN A 116 -0.79 -14.97 -27.11
CA GLN A 116 -1.09 -15.16 -25.69
C GLN A 116 -1.61 -13.87 -25.05
N THR A 117 -2.23 -14.00 -23.88
CA THR A 117 -2.63 -12.86 -23.05
C THR A 117 -1.40 -12.05 -22.64
N THR A 118 -1.47 -10.73 -22.77
CA THR A 118 -0.46 -9.82 -22.21
C THR A 118 -0.59 -9.78 -20.69
N ASN A 119 0.52 -9.94 -19.99
CA ASN A 119 0.61 -9.86 -18.53
C ASN A 119 1.14 -8.49 -18.10
N THR A 120 0.78 -8.08 -16.90
CA THR A 120 1.27 -6.86 -16.25
C THR A 120 2.14 -7.23 -15.06
N THR A 121 3.39 -6.79 -15.01
CA THR A 121 4.31 -7.02 -13.89
C THR A 121 4.64 -5.71 -13.18
N ILE A 122 4.40 -5.65 -11.88
CA ILE A 122 4.74 -4.48 -11.04
C ILE A 122 6.18 -4.63 -10.54
N HIS A 123 7.00 -3.60 -10.77
CA HIS A 123 8.43 -3.54 -10.42
C HIS A 123 8.77 -2.44 -9.41
N ASP A 124 7.77 -1.71 -8.92
CA ASP A 124 7.99 -0.56 -8.06
C ASP A 124 8.61 -0.96 -6.70
N PRO A 125 9.83 -0.48 -6.38
CA PRO A 125 10.52 -0.87 -5.15
C PRO A 125 9.92 -0.24 -3.89
N PHE A 126 8.97 0.68 -3.99
CA PHE A 126 8.26 1.26 -2.86
C PHE A 126 6.85 0.68 -2.70
N VAL A 127 6.41 -0.19 -3.60
CA VAL A 127 5.11 -0.85 -3.52
C VAL A 127 5.27 -2.32 -3.15
N ALA A 128 4.35 -2.83 -2.35
CA ALA A 128 4.14 -4.26 -2.15
C ALA A 128 2.74 -4.62 -2.65
N ALA A 129 2.60 -5.84 -3.15
CA ALA A 129 1.31 -6.39 -3.54
C ALA A 129 1.02 -7.66 -2.74
N THR A 130 -0.20 -7.78 -2.23
CA THR A 130 -0.67 -9.01 -1.55
C THR A 130 -2.02 -9.41 -2.11
N ILE A 131 -2.33 -10.71 -2.08
CA ILE A 131 -3.65 -11.20 -2.51
C ILE A 131 -4.54 -11.55 -1.31
N LEU A 132 -5.80 -11.13 -1.37
CA LEU A 132 -6.84 -11.52 -0.43
C LEU A 132 -7.27 -12.97 -0.71
N THR A 133 -7.02 -13.88 0.22
CA THR A 133 -7.46 -15.28 0.16
C THR A 133 -8.59 -15.55 1.14
N THR A 134 -9.71 -16.11 0.70
CA THR A 134 -10.76 -16.58 1.62
C THR A 134 -10.40 -17.97 2.10
N VAL A 135 -10.09 -18.12 3.39
CA VAL A 135 -9.85 -19.37 4.14
C VAL A 135 -9.44 -20.56 3.27
N GLY A 136 -8.13 -20.65 2.97
CA GLY A 136 -7.54 -21.82 2.30
C GLY A 136 -7.83 -21.96 0.80
N THR A 137 -8.57 -21.04 0.18
CA THR A 137 -8.82 -21.04 -1.27
C THR A 137 -8.56 -19.66 -1.87
N THR A 138 -7.87 -19.62 -3.01
CA THR A 138 -7.81 -18.42 -3.85
C THR A 138 -9.15 -18.33 -4.58
N ALA A 139 -10.08 -17.53 -4.06
CA ALA A 139 -11.33 -17.28 -4.77
C ALA A 139 -11.01 -16.52 -6.07
N THR A 140 -11.53 -17.00 -7.20
CA THR A 140 -11.51 -16.28 -8.47
C THR A 140 -12.82 -15.51 -8.63
N PRO A 141 -12.79 -14.18 -8.87
CA PRO A 141 -11.59 -13.35 -9.09
C PRO A 141 -10.81 -13.05 -7.80
N VAL A 142 -9.48 -13.01 -7.93
CA VAL A 142 -8.55 -12.72 -6.84
C VAL A 142 -8.54 -11.22 -6.57
N THR A 143 -8.63 -10.82 -5.30
CA THR A 143 -8.47 -9.40 -4.95
C THR A 143 -6.99 -9.10 -4.66
N LEU A 144 -6.37 -8.27 -5.49
CA LEU A 144 -5.04 -7.71 -5.26
C LEU A 144 -5.16 -6.47 -4.38
N LEU A 145 -4.24 -6.34 -3.42
CA LEU A 145 -4.06 -5.17 -2.56
C LEU A 145 -2.69 -4.57 -2.84
N LEU A 146 -2.64 -3.26 -3.07
CA LEU A 146 -1.41 -2.49 -3.32
C LEU A 146 -1.08 -1.65 -2.09
N TRP A 147 0.16 -1.75 -1.62
CA TRP A 147 0.61 -1.12 -0.38
C TRP A 147 1.83 -0.24 -0.65
N LEU A 148 1.80 1.01 -0.19
CA LEU A 148 2.99 1.84 -0.12
C LEU A 148 3.80 1.44 1.10
N LYS A 149 5.04 1.01 0.88
CA LYS A 149 5.91 0.47 1.92
C LYS A 149 6.51 1.57 2.76
N ASP A 150 6.60 1.29 4.05
CA ASP A 150 7.53 1.99 4.92
C ASP A 150 8.92 1.38 4.78
N THR A 151 9.84 2.12 4.20
CA THR A 151 11.21 1.66 3.96
C THR A 151 12.19 2.01 5.07
N GLN A 152 11.73 2.68 6.13
CA GLN A 152 12.57 3.17 7.22
C GLN A 152 12.57 2.21 8.40
N PRO A 153 13.67 2.10 9.17
CA PRO A 153 13.74 1.29 10.37
C PRO A 153 12.59 1.57 11.35
N GLN A 154 12.10 0.53 12.02
CA GLN A 154 11.02 0.58 12.99
C GLN A 154 11.47 0.02 14.33
N ILE A 155 10.85 0.51 15.41
CA ILE A 155 11.11 0.07 16.76
C ILE A 155 9.99 -0.88 17.17
N SER A 156 10.34 -2.10 17.59
CA SER A 156 9.40 -3.09 18.12
C SER A 156 8.67 -2.55 19.37
N GLY A 157 7.37 -2.82 19.47
CA GLY A 157 6.50 -2.32 20.52
C GLY A 157 6.14 -0.84 20.42
N ALA A 158 6.65 -0.10 19.43
CA ALA A 158 6.28 1.28 19.17
C ALA A 158 4.99 1.37 18.34
N SER A 159 4.23 2.43 18.56
CA SER A 159 3.07 2.76 17.74
C SER A 159 3.39 3.91 16.80
N TYR A 160 2.99 3.80 15.54
CA TYR A 160 3.19 4.83 14.52
C TYR A 160 1.87 5.26 13.90
N ARG A 161 1.82 6.50 13.44
CA ARG A 161 0.78 6.97 12.54
C ARG A 161 1.43 7.43 11.23
N TYR A 162 0.83 7.03 10.12
CA TYR A 162 1.26 7.43 8.79
C TYR A 162 0.39 8.58 8.28
N VAL A 163 0.98 9.41 7.42
CA VAL A 163 0.28 10.48 6.71
C VAL A 163 0.69 10.44 5.26
N LEU A 164 -0.27 10.19 4.37
CA LEU A 164 -0.06 10.39 2.94
C LEU A 164 -0.33 11.86 2.64
N VAL A 165 0.68 12.56 2.15
CA VAL A 165 0.57 13.93 1.65
C VAL A 165 0.34 13.86 0.16
N ARG A 166 -0.87 14.20 -0.29
CA ARG A 166 -1.21 14.29 -1.72
C ARG A 166 -0.83 15.64 -2.28
N PHE A 167 -0.44 15.66 -3.55
CA PHE A 167 -0.05 16.86 -4.27
C PHE A 167 -0.96 17.11 -5.46
N LYS A 168 -1.18 18.39 -5.76
CA LYS A 168 -1.83 18.82 -7.01
C LYS A 168 -0.81 18.77 -8.16
N ALA A 169 -1.30 18.96 -9.38
CA ALA A 169 -0.45 19.08 -10.57
C ALA A 169 0.63 20.19 -10.45
N ASN A 170 0.34 21.26 -9.70
CA ASN A 170 1.29 22.35 -9.44
C ASN A 170 2.28 22.06 -8.29
N ARG A 171 2.33 20.83 -7.76
CA ARG A 171 3.17 20.38 -6.64
C ARG A 171 2.88 21.02 -5.28
N GLU A 172 1.79 21.77 -5.16
CA GLU A 172 1.30 22.18 -3.84
C GLU A 172 0.57 21.04 -3.15
N ILE A 173 0.56 21.08 -1.83
CA ILE A 173 -0.18 20.12 -1.01
C ILE A 173 -1.68 20.26 -1.33
N ASP A 174 -2.28 19.16 -1.76
CA ASP A 174 -3.73 19.04 -1.94
C ASP A 174 -4.38 18.65 -0.62
N GLN A 175 -3.86 17.57 -0.02
CA GLN A 175 -4.54 16.91 1.08
C GLN A 175 -3.57 16.15 1.98
N LEU A 176 -3.87 16.17 3.28
CA LEU A 176 -3.26 15.28 4.26
C LEU A 176 -4.21 14.12 4.56
N ALA A 177 -3.71 12.90 4.40
CA ALA A 177 -4.49 11.69 4.59
C ALA A 177 -3.87 10.84 5.70
N PRO A 178 -4.20 11.13 6.98
CA PRO A 178 -3.72 10.35 8.10
C PRO A 178 -4.36 8.97 8.13
N SER A 179 -3.56 8.03 8.62
CA SER A 179 -3.95 6.66 8.88
C SER A 179 -4.39 6.48 10.34
N ASN A 180 -4.95 5.32 10.72
CA ASN A 180 -4.99 4.90 12.12
C ASN A 180 -3.57 4.63 12.67
N GLU A 181 -3.49 4.40 13.98
CA GLU A 181 -2.26 3.96 14.64
C GLU A 181 -1.96 2.49 14.35
N VAL A 182 -0.68 2.19 14.14
CA VAL A 182 -0.16 0.84 13.90
C VAL A 182 0.88 0.54 14.94
N GLU A 183 0.66 -0.52 15.71
CA GLU A 183 1.67 -1.08 16.60
C GLU A 183 2.60 -2.00 15.81
N VAL A 184 3.90 -1.85 16.05
CA VAL A 184 4.94 -2.74 15.53
C VAL A 184 5.09 -3.92 16.50
N PRO A 185 5.01 -5.17 16.01
CA PRO A 185 5.25 -6.36 16.84
C PRO A 185 6.58 -6.36 17.57
#